data_AF-A0A2N3G662-F1
#
_entry.id   AF-A0A2N3G662-F1
#
_cell.length_a   1.000
_cell.length_b   1.000
_cell.length_c   1.000
_cell.angle_alpha   90.00
_cell.angle_beta   90.00
_cell.angle_gamma   90.00
#
_symmetry.space_group_name_H-M   'P 1'
#
loop_
_entity.id
_entity.type
_entity.pdbx_description
1 polymer ?
#
loop_
_entity_poly.entity_id
_entity_poly.type
_entity_poly.pdbx_seq_one_letter_code
_entity_poly.pdbx_strand_id
1 'polypeptide(L)'
;MHKRNAKKAGSTGVRGGQKPKTLRERKRGPGFGTLAVLLLLAAACMFALTQNQFAVRCDLKVMRLKDNVTAEKFEQERLRLNLARLKSPERVARIAIDELELSEPDGVIYLKYTRDANGELSCQSALEKRDKIASVTPKVKSKKESSGADGPGGTLTRR
;
A
#
# COMPACT_ATOMS: atom_id res chain seq x y z
N MET A 1 -104.30 35.28 -45.69
CA MET A 1 -105.45 35.67 -44.84
C MET A 1 -105.38 34.94 -43.50
N HIS A 2 -105.75 35.65 -42.44
CA HIS A 2 -105.58 35.39 -41.00
C HIS A 2 -105.95 34.01 -40.45
N LYS A 3 -105.18 33.53 -39.45
CA LYS A 3 -105.60 33.05 -38.09
C LYS A 3 -104.37 33.11 -37.16
N ARG A 4 -104.14 34.11 -36.31
CA ARG A 4 -104.61 34.37 -34.93
C ARG A 4 -104.55 33.17 -33.95
N ASN A 5 -103.74 33.40 -32.92
CA ASN A 5 -103.93 33.11 -31.49
C ASN A 5 -103.57 31.72 -30.92
N ALA A 6 -102.60 31.71 -30.00
CA ALA A 6 -102.90 31.45 -28.58
C ALA A 6 -101.72 31.88 -27.68
N LYS A 7 -102.00 32.88 -26.81
CA LYS A 7 -101.26 33.09 -25.56
C LYS A 7 -101.49 31.89 -24.65
N LYS A 8 -100.46 31.40 -23.96
CA LYS A 8 -100.62 30.93 -22.58
C LYS A 8 -99.38 31.27 -21.76
N ALA A 9 -99.67 31.91 -20.64
CA ALA A 9 -98.76 32.34 -19.60
C ALA A 9 -98.36 31.18 -18.69
N GLY A 10 -97.27 31.39 -17.96
CA GLY A 10 -96.79 30.56 -16.86
C GLY A 10 -95.34 30.15 -17.09
N SER A 11 -94.41 30.25 -16.17
CA SER A 11 -94.38 30.79 -14.81
C SER A 11 -92.94 30.56 -14.34
N THR A 12 -92.35 31.58 -13.71
CA THR A 12 -91.41 31.47 -12.57
C THR A 12 -90.54 30.21 -12.47
N GLY A 13 -89.22 30.36 -12.58
CA GLY A 13 -88.34 29.22 -12.37
C GLY A 13 -86.85 29.50 -12.27
N VAL A 14 -86.44 30.30 -11.30
CA VAL A 14 -85.17 30.14 -10.55
C VAL A 14 -83.87 30.26 -11.37
N ARG A 15 -83.26 31.44 -11.26
CA ARG A 15 -81.81 31.65 -11.34
C ARG A 15 -81.13 30.71 -10.34
N GLY A 16 -80.64 29.56 -10.82
CA GLY A 16 -79.75 28.69 -10.08
C GLY A 16 -78.40 29.38 -9.90
N GLY A 17 -78.25 30.13 -8.81
CA GLY A 17 -76.97 30.63 -8.35
C GLY A 17 -76.03 29.45 -8.13
N GLN A 18 -75.05 29.29 -9.01
CA GLN A 18 -73.93 28.38 -8.79
C GLN A 18 -73.14 28.93 -7.61
N LYS A 19 -73.41 28.37 -6.42
CA LYS A 19 -72.60 28.61 -5.22
C LYS A 19 -71.15 28.24 -5.57
N PRO A 20 -70.15 29.10 -5.26
CA PRO A 20 -68.76 28.72 -5.44
C PRO A 20 -68.50 27.47 -4.60
N LYS A 21 -68.14 26.37 -5.27
CA LYS A 21 -67.66 25.17 -4.61
C LYS A 21 -66.41 25.57 -3.86
N THR A 22 -66.54 25.80 -2.56
CA THR A 22 -65.41 26.02 -1.68
C THR A 22 -64.48 24.83 -1.83
N LEU A 23 -63.27 25.10 -2.31
CA LEU A 23 -62.18 24.16 -2.39
C LEU A 23 -61.95 23.66 -0.97
N ARG A 24 -62.50 22.49 -0.65
CA ARG A 24 -62.16 21.76 0.56
C ARG A 24 -60.65 21.53 0.50
N GLU A 25 -59.89 22.29 1.28
CA GLU A 25 -58.53 21.95 1.66
C GLU A 25 -58.59 20.57 2.30
N ARG A 26 -58.33 19.54 1.48
CA ARG A 26 -57.98 18.24 1.99
C ARG A 26 -56.61 18.42 2.61
N LYS A 27 -56.56 18.60 3.94
CA LYS A 27 -55.36 18.37 4.74
C LYS A 27 -54.93 16.93 4.51
N ARG A 28 -54.19 16.69 3.43
CA ARG A 28 -53.46 15.44 3.21
C ARG A 28 -52.41 15.46 4.31
N GLY A 29 -52.54 14.56 5.28
CA GLY A 29 -51.46 14.28 6.24
C GLY A 29 -50.16 13.98 5.47
N PRO A 30 -49.00 13.97 6.16
CA PRO A 30 -47.71 13.72 5.52
C PRO A 30 -47.83 12.47 4.64
N GLY A 31 -47.85 12.68 3.33
CA GLY A 31 -48.10 11.60 2.39
C GLY A 31 -46.97 10.58 2.53
N PHE A 32 -47.25 9.30 2.31
CA PHE A 32 -46.22 8.25 2.28
C PHE A 32 -44.96 8.65 1.48
N GLY A 33 -45.10 9.53 0.47
CA GLY A 33 -43.99 10.12 -0.26
C GLY A 33 -43.01 10.94 0.59
N THR A 34 -43.47 11.76 1.56
CA THR A 34 -42.55 12.51 2.44
C THR A 34 -41.79 11.57 3.37
N LEU A 35 -42.41 10.48 3.82
CA LEU A 35 -41.76 9.46 4.63
C LEU A 35 -40.69 8.71 3.82
N ALA A 36 -40.99 8.36 2.57
CA ALA A 36 -40.05 7.69 1.67
C ALA A 36 -38.84 8.57 1.32
N VAL A 37 -39.06 9.87 1.11
CA VAL A 37 -37.96 10.83 0.86
C VAL A 37 -37.07 10.99 2.10
N LEU A 38 -37.65 11.05 3.30
CA LEU A 38 -36.89 11.08 4.55
C LEU A 38 -36.07 9.79 4.76
N LEU A 39 -36.63 8.63 4.44
CA LEU A 39 -35.92 7.34 4.50
C LEU A 39 -34.75 7.28 3.51
N LEU A 40 -34.97 7.74 2.26
CA LEU A 40 -33.90 7.83 1.26
C LEU A 40 -32.80 8.80 1.69
N LEU A 41 -33.18 9.95 2.25
CA LEU A 41 -32.23 10.93 2.76
C LEU A 41 -31.39 10.35 3.92
N ALA A 42 -32.04 9.67 4.87
CA ALA A 42 -31.36 9.00 5.97
C ALA A 42 -30.40 7.90 5.48
N ALA A 43 -30.82 7.09 4.50
CA ALA A 43 -30.00 6.06 3.89
C ALA A 43 -28.78 6.66 3.16
N ALA A 44 -28.95 7.74 2.41
CA ALA A 44 -27.87 8.44 1.73
C ALA A 44 -26.85 9.03 2.71
N CYS A 45 -27.32 9.65 3.80
CA CYS A 45 -26.45 10.15 4.86
C CYS A 45 -25.64 9.03 5.52
N MET A 46 -26.28 7.92 5.88
CA MET A 46 -25.58 6.75 6.44
C MET A 46 -24.55 6.20 5.47
N PHE A 47 -24.90 6.07 4.20
CA PHE A 47 -23.99 5.58 3.17
C PHE A 47 -22.74 6.47 3.02
N ALA A 48 -22.93 7.79 2.97
CA ALA A 48 -21.82 8.76 2.90
C ALA A 48 -20.89 8.68 4.12
N LEU A 49 -21.45 8.51 5.33
CA LEU A 49 -20.65 8.34 6.55
C LEU A 49 -19.82 7.05 6.52
N THR A 50 -20.41 5.93 6.07
CA THR A 50 -19.66 4.68 5.92
C THR A 50 -18.56 4.79 4.89
N GLN A 51 -18.78 5.45 3.75
CA GLN A 51 -17.74 5.64 2.74
C GLN A 51 -16.56 6.44 3.29
N ASN A 52 -16.81 7.51 4.04
CA ASN A 52 -15.74 8.28 4.68
C ASN A 52 -14.93 7.45 5.68
N GLN A 53 -15.60 6.64 6.50
CA GLN A 53 -14.92 5.74 7.44
C GLN A 53 -14.06 4.69 6.72
N PHE A 54 -14.54 4.16 5.60
CA PHE A 54 -13.78 3.23 4.76
C PHE A 54 -12.59 3.90 4.08
N ALA A 55 -12.78 5.10 3.54
CA ALA A 55 -11.72 5.88 2.89
C ALA A 55 -10.57 6.15 3.87
N VAL A 56 -10.88 6.65 5.07
CA VAL A 56 -9.86 6.91 6.11
C VAL A 56 -9.14 5.62 6.52
N ARG A 57 -9.86 4.50 6.65
CA ARG A 57 -9.22 3.21 6.98
C ARG A 57 -8.34 2.68 5.85
N CYS A 58 -8.74 2.86 4.60
CA CYS A 58 -7.94 2.50 3.44
C CYS A 58 -6.68 3.37 3.35
N ASP A 59 -6.80 4.68 3.55
CA ASP A 59 -5.66 5.60 3.54
C ASP A 59 -4.65 5.27 4.64
N LEU A 60 -5.11 4.98 5.86
CA LEU A 60 -4.23 4.54 6.95
C LEU A 60 -3.53 3.21 6.63
N LYS A 61 -4.21 2.26 5.99
CA LYS A 61 -3.58 1.01 5.53
C LYS A 61 -2.54 1.29 4.46
N VAL A 62 -2.86 2.13 3.48
CA VAL A 62 -1.94 2.50 2.40
C VAL A 62 -0.70 3.20 2.96
N MET A 63 -0.85 4.11 3.94
CA MET A 63 0.28 4.73 4.61
C MET A 63 1.15 3.70 5.34
N ARG A 64 0.56 2.80 6.13
CA ARG A 64 1.32 1.73 6.81
C ARG A 64 2.04 0.81 5.82
N LEU A 65 1.41 0.47 4.69
CA LEU A 65 2.06 -0.33 3.66
C LEU A 65 3.23 0.43 3.02
N LYS A 66 3.09 1.74 2.78
CA LYS A 66 4.19 2.58 2.28
C LYS A 66 5.35 2.63 3.26
N ASP A 67 5.07 2.80 4.55
CA ASP A 67 6.09 2.84 5.61
C ASP A 67 6.84 1.50 5.73
N ASN A 68 6.13 0.37 5.58
CA ASN A 68 6.78 -0.94 5.55
C ASN A 68 7.68 -1.11 4.33
N VAL A 69 7.23 -0.66 3.15
CA VAL A 69 8.03 -0.73 1.91
C VAL A 69 9.28 0.15 2.00
N THR A 70 9.20 1.34 2.62
CA THR A 70 10.38 2.20 2.79
C THR A 70 11.36 1.60 3.80
N ALA A 71 10.87 1.01 4.89
CA ALA A 71 11.72 0.29 5.85
C ALA A 71 12.45 -0.89 5.22
N GLU A 72 11.75 -1.71 4.42
CA GLU A 72 12.37 -2.84 3.72
C GLU A 72 13.41 -2.41 2.69
N LYS A 73 13.15 -1.31 1.95
CA LYS A 73 14.14 -0.75 1.02
C LYS A 73 15.41 -0.29 1.74
N PHE A 74 15.26 0.37 2.88
CA PHE A 74 16.39 0.81 3.69
C PHE A 74 17.23 -0.37 4.19
N GLU A 75 16.59 -1.43 4.69
CA GLU A 75 17.30 -2.65 5.08
C GLU A 75 17.96 -3.34 3.88
N GLN A 76 17.34 -3.37 2.71
CA GLN A 76 17.95 -3.90 1.50
C GLN A 76 19.21 -3.11 1.09
N GLU A 77 19.16 -1.79 1.14
CA GLU A 77 20.32 -0.93 0.86
C GLU A 77 21.43 -1.13 1.90
N ARG A 78 21.08 -1.20 3.18
CA ARG A 78 22.02 -1.49 4.26
C ARG A 78 22.71 -2.84 4.07
N LEU A 79 21.96 -3.88 3.71
CA LEU A 79 22.51 -5.20 3.43
C LEU A 79 23.42 -5.19 2.20
N ARG A 80 23.06 -4.46 1.14
CA ARG A 80 23.92 -4.28 -0.04
C ARG A 80 25.22 -3.56 0.32
N LEU A 81 25.16 -2.51 1.15
CA LEU A 81 26.34 -1.82 1.65
C LEU A 81 27.22 -2.73 2.51
N ASN A 82 26.63 -3.54 3.39
CA ASN A 82 27.37 -4.51 4.19
C ASN A 82 28.03 -5.58 3.31
N LEU A 83 27.34 -6.07 2.29
CA LEU A 83 27.89 -7.04 1.33
C LEU A 83 29.03 -6.43 0.51
N ALA A 84 28.90 -5.17 0.09
CA ALA A 84 29.97 -4.44 -0.58
C ALA A 84 31.19 -4.24 0.34
N ARG A 85 30.95 -3.92 1.62
CA ARG A 85 32.00 -3.83 2.64
C ARG A 85 32.69 -5.17 2.88
N LEU A 86 31.98 -6.29 2.81
CA LEU A 86 32.56 -7.63 2.96
C LEU A 86 33.35 -8.08 1.72
N LYS A 87 32.92 -7.70 0.52
CA LYS A 87 33.65 -7.99 -0.74
C LYS A 87 34.90 -7.14 -0.93
N SER A 88 34.97 -5.96 -0.33
CA SER A 88 36.09 -5.03 -0.45
C SER A 88 37.42 -5.63 0.08
N PRO A 89 37.51 -6.15 1.33
CA PRO A 89 38.73 -6.75 1.86
C PRO A 89 39.20 -7.95 1.03
N GLU A 90 38.27 -8.78 0.55
CA GLU A 90 38.60 -9.93 -0.28
C GLU A 90 39.22 -9.49 -1.62
N ARG A 91 38.66 -8.44 -2.23
CA ARG A 91 39.20 -7.87 -3.47
C ARG A 91 40.58 -7.24 -3.24
N VAL A 92 40.77 -6.54 -2.13
CA VAL A 92 42.07 -5.94 -1.76
C VAL A 92 43.12 -7.03 -1.51
N ALA A 93 42.75 -8.12 -0.82
CA ALA A 93 43.64 -9.26 -0.60
C ALA A 93 44.08 -9.91 -1.92
N ARG A 94 43.15 -10.09 -2.87
CA ARG A 94 43.50 -10.63 -4.20
C ARG A 94 44.46 -9.71 -4.96
N ILE A 95 44.19 -8.39 -5.03
CA ILE A 95 45.09 -7.44 -5.69
C ILE A 95 46.48 -7.42 -5.02
N ALA A 96 46.52 -7.48 -3.68
CA ALA A 96 47.77 -7.53 -2.94
C ALA A 96 48.61 -8.76 -3.28
N ILE A 97 47.98 -9.93 -3.44
CA ILE A 97 48.67 -11.18 -3.77
C ILE A 97 49.01 -11.24 -5.26
N ASP A 98 48.05 -10.94 -6.13
CA ASP A 98 48.13 -11.18 -7.58
C ASP A 98 48.92 -10.09 -8.32
N GLU A 99 48.78 -8.82 -7.92
CA GLU A 99 49.39 -7.67 -8.62
C GLU A 99 50.61 -7.11 -7.89
N LEU A 100 50.59 -7.14 -6.55
CA LEU A 100 51.65 -6.55 -5.72
C LEU A 100 52.63 -7.60 -5.16
N GLU A 101 52.40 -8.89 -5.45
CA GLU A 101 53.19 -10.03 -4.96
C GLU A 101 53.42 -10.01 -3.43
N LEU A 102 52.48 -9.41 -2.68
CA LEU A 102 52.55 -9.35 -1.23
C LEU A 102 52.22 -10.73 -0.66
N SER A 103 53.19 -11.33 0.04
CA SER A 103 52.99 -12.55 0.81
C SER A 103 52.29 -12.24 2.14
N GLU A 104 51.38 -13.10 2.58
CA GLU A 104 50.82 -13.00 3.93
C GLU A 104 51.94 -13.09 4.99
N PRO A 105 51.96 -12.20 6.00
CA PRO A 105 52.99 -12.22 7.03
C PRO A 105 52.81 -13.42 7.97
N ASP A 106 53.92 -14.06 8.35
CA ASP A 106 53.97 -15.25 9.23
C ASP A 106 53.46 -15.01 10.67
N GLY A 107 53.19 -13.76 11.04
CA GLY A 107 52.66 -13.39 12.34
C GLY A 107 52.14 -11.96 12.37
N VAL A 108 51.28 -11.69 13.34
CA VAL A 108 50.71 -10.35 13.55
C VAL A 108 51.13 -9.88 14.94
N ILE A 109 51.63 -8.66 15.03
CA ILE A 109 51.95 -8.02 16.31
C ILE A 109 50.72 -7.24 16.74
N TYR A 110 50.10 -7.64 17.83
CA TYR A 110 49.02 -6.88 18.43
C TYR A 110 49.58 -5.92 19.47
N LEU A 111 49.32 -4.63 19.28
CA LEU A 111 49.63 -3.59 20.25
C LEU A 111 48.38 -3.33 21.11
N LYS A 112 48.47 -3.65 22.39
CA LYS A 112 47.46 -3.33 23.38
C LYS A 112 47.91 -2.11 24.17
N TYR A 113 47.15 -1.03 24.05
CA TYR A 113 47.35 0.19 24.83
C TYR A 113 46.44 0.15 26.05
N THR A 114 47.04 0.17 27.23
CA THR A 114 46.33 0.36 28.49
C THR A 114 46.69 1.73 29.05
N ARG A 115 45.70 2.41 29.64
CA ARG A 115 45.91 3.70 30.28
C ARG A 115 45.77 3.50 31.77
N ASP A 116 46.84 3.77 32.50
CA ASP A 116 46.86 3.59 33.94
C ASP A 116 46.14 4.76 34.62
N ALA A 117 45.76 4.60 35.90
CA ALA A 117 45.04 5.63 36.66
C ALA A 117 45.80 6.98 36.74
N ASN A 118 47.11 6.94 36.50
CA ASN A 118 48.01 8.10 36.45
C ASN A 118 48.01 8.81 35.08
N GLY A 119 47.23 8.31 34.11
CA GLY A 119 47.12 8.87 32.76
C GLY A 119 48.22 8.45 31.78
N GLU A 120 49.20 7.67 32.25
CA GLU A 120 50.31 7.14 31.46
C GLU A 120 49.85 5.99 30.55
N LEU A 121 50.33 5.98 29.30
CA LEU A 121 50.00 4.99 28.28
C LEU A 121 51.03 3.86 28.32
N SER A 122 50.62 2.69 28.81
CA SER A 122 51.43 1.49 28.76
C SER A 122 51.11 0.68 27.49
N CYS A 123 52.15 0.39 26.71
CA CYS A 123 52.05 -0.42 25.50
C CYS A 123 52.51 -1.85 25.82
N GLN A 124 51.61 -2.82 25.68
CA GLN A 124 51.96 -4.24 25.70
C GLN A 124 51.86 -4.77 24.27
N SER A 125 52.95 -5.30 23.73
CA SER A 125 52.94 -5.99 22.45
C SER A 125 52.95 -7.50 22.66
N ALA A 126 52.04 -8.21 22.01
CA ALA A 126 52.03 -9.67 21.95
C ALA A 126 52.22 -10.08 20.49
N LEU A 127 53.28 -10.85 20.22
CA LEU A 127 53.51 -11.47 18.92
C LEU A 127 52.74 -12.78 18.87
N GLU A 128 51.69 -12.83 18.08
CA GLU A 128 51.01 -14.09 17.78
C GLU A 128 51.58 -14.64 16.46
N LYS A 129 52.35 -15.73 16.56
CA LYS A 129 52.77 -16.51 15.38
C LYS A 129 51.57 -17.31 14.90
N ARG A 130 51.22 -17.18 13.62
CA ARG A 130 50.22 -18.07 13.03
C ARG A 130 50.86 -19.43 12.79
N ASP A 131 50.49 -20.41 13.60
CA ASP A 131 50.74 -21.80 13.24
C ASP A 131 50.05 -22.05 11.90
N LYS A 132 50.81 -22.55 10.93
CA LYS A 132 50.35 -22.82 9.55
C LYS A 132 49.26 -23.88 9.60
N ILE A 133 48.01 -23.48 9.85
CA ILE A 133 46.85 -24.34 9.68
C ILE A 133 46.78 -24.63 8.18
N ALA A 134 47.06 -25.89 7.86
CA ALA A 134 47.03 -26.46 6.53
C ALA A 134 45.88 -25.87 5.71
N SER A 135 46.24 -25.36 4.53
CA SER A 135 45.36 -24.94 3.45
C SER A 135 44.10 -25.83 3.36
N VAL A 136 42.99 -25.38 3.94
CA VAL A 136 41.66 -25.90 3.64
C VAL A 136 41.31 -25.36 2.26
N THR A 137 41.73 -26.11 1.24
CA THR A 137 41.28 -25.90 -0.13
C THR A 137 39.78 -26.20 -0.17
N PRO A 138 38.90 -25.24 -0.52
CA PRO A 138 37.54 -25.60 -0.87
C PRO A 138 37.61 -26.35 -2.19
N LYS A 139 37.41 -27.68 -2.12
CA LYS A 139 37.25 -28.56 -3.28
C LYS A 139 35.96 -28.19 -4.00
N VAL A 140 36.04 -27.18 -4.87
CA VAL A 140 34.96 -26.81 -5.81
C VAL A 140 34.83 -27.97 -6.79
N LYS A 141 33.87 -28.87 -6.54
CA LYS A 141 33.39 -29.83 -7.53
C LYS A 141 32.69 -29.04 -8.63
N SER A 142 33.42 -28.75 -9.71
CA SER A 142 32.88 -28.40 -11.00
C SER A 142 32.02 -29.55 -11.53
N LYS A 143 30.70 -29.47 -11.33
CA LYS A 143 29.74 -30.35 -12.01
C LYS A 143 29.44 -29.75 -13.39
N LYS A 144 30.26 -30.21 -14.33
CA LYS A 144 30.12 -30.26 -15.80
C LYS A 144 28.70 -29.92 -16.31
N GLU A 145 28.65 -28.85 -17.11
CA GLU A 145 27.61 -28.63 -18.11
C GLU A 145 27.51 -29.85 -19.04
N SER A 146 26.30 -30.36 -19.22
CA SER A 146 25.93 -31.08 -20.43
C SER A 146 24.66 -30.47 -20.97
N SER A 147 24.83 -29.83 -22.11
CA SER A 147 23.86 -29.49 -23.13
C SER A 147 22.88 -30.62 -23.46
N GLY A 148 21.66 -30.24 -23.85
CA GLY A 148 20.61 -31.11 -24.36
C GLY A 148 19.26 -30.41 -24.16
N ALA A 149 18.87 -29.52 -25.07
CA ALA A 149 18.07 -29.83 -26.27
C ALA A 149 16.57 -29.99 -25.96
N ASP A 150 15.79 -29.09 -26.57
CA ASP A 150 14.44 -29.25 -27.09
C ASP A 150 13.27 -29.60 -26.13
N GLY A 151 12.28 -28.69 -26.07
CA GLY A 151 10.96 -28.97 -25.53
C GLY A 151 9.97 -27.80 -25.73
N PRO A 152 8.83 -27.99 -26.42
CA PRO A 152 8.06 -26.92 -27.07
C PRO A 152 7.01 -26.25 -26.16
N GLY A 153 6.46 -25.15 -26.68
CA GLY A 153 5.57 -24.22 -26.00
C GLY A 153 4.29 -24.80 -25.38
N GLY A 154 3.86 -24.12 -24.31
CA GLY A 154 2.56 -24.26 -23.67
C GLY A 154 1.82 -22.93 -23.71
N THR A 155 0.71 -22.96 -24.43
CA THR A 155 -0.24 -21.89 -24.76
C THR A 155 -0.88 -21.15 -23.58
N LEU A 156 -1.15 -19.87 -23.83
CA LEU A 156 -2.18 -19.05 -23.18
C LEU A 156 -3.50 -19.81 -22.97
N THR A 157 -4.03 -19.77 -21.75
CA THR A 157 -5.48 -19.82 -21.53
C THR A 157 -5.89 -18.72 -20.57
N ARG A 158 -6.53 -17.72 -21.18
CA ARG A 158 -7.35 -16.68 -20.56
C ARG A 158 -8.71 -17.30 -20.21
N ARG A 159 -9.19 -17.08 -18.99
CA ARG A 159 -10.60 -17.20 -18.62
C ARG A 159 -10.97 -16.00 -17.78
#